data_AF-A0A7S0ME80-F1
#
_entry.id   AF-A0A7S0ME80-F1
#
_cell.length_a   1.000
_cell.length_b   1.000
_cell.length_c   1.000
_cell.angle_alpha   90.00
_cell.angle_beta   90.00
_cell.angle_gamma   90.00
#
_symmetry.space_group_name_H-M   'P 1'
#
loop_
_entity.id
_entity.type
_entity.pdbx_description
1 polymer ?
#
loop_
_entity_poly.entity_id
_entity_poly.type
_entity_poly.pdbx_seq_one_letter_code
_entity_poly.pdbx_strand_id
1 'polypeptide(L)'
;MQIARENSGLSSSSKTKAIAGLVVDEFLLSNSITDASVSVDELQSSEDMLSELCKQILLTAMDKSDKQRIMVAGLLSSLCVRGALQTSNVEAGLELFLKRLQDLMLDVPKANDYAVDLIAHLVEDKTVPETFLDSVPSLAGPEIGVQILEGVKGQLKLPLQVTVLKGQAKSVFAEYFVAGDLDEALRRLEELHAGRAGHVVVKALIVSAAERKSRECEMASVLLSAMTKVYGSEHLFEGFIRLLRSVDDLALDTPAMASILTNFIARAIVDDVLPPCFFSLVPGKLVTTGRGKEIQCGVRALLELQGSSRIMNVWGSGAKQTMEELRESVRMLVDEYFVSGDVGEAVGCVRELGAPHYGHHIIKSLIYKAVESGEEQVRKSIVLVKALLAGDVLDHLQVHKGISRALLGLPDLALDVPSARPRLDSLVALAVQEGLLPDTFRSHLEALAQS
;
A
#
# COMPACT_ATOMS: atom_id res chain seq x y z
N MET A 1 -1.38 -34.84 -6.78
CA MET A 1 -1.98 -36.16 -7.20
C MET A 1 -1.00 -37.35 -7.19
N GLN A 2 0.29 -37.16 -7.51
CA GLN A 2 1.29 -38.25 -7.52
C GLN A 2 1.72 -38.65 -6.10
N ILE A 3 1.81 -37.67 -5.19
CA ILE A 3 2.14 -37.83 -3.76
C ILE A 3 1.11 -38.69 -3.00
N ALA A 4 -0.19 -38.56 -3.33
CA ALA A 4 -1.25 -39.34 -2.70
C ALA A 4 -1.21 -40.84 -3.08
N ARG A 5 -0.64 -41.20 -4.24
CA ARG A 5 -0.53 -42.60 -4.68
C ARG A 5 0.69 -43.31 -4.06
N GLU A 6 1.81 -42.62 -3.90
CA GLU A 6 3.04 -43.17 -3.30
C GLU A 6 2.93 -43.35 -1.77
N ASN A 7 2.10 -42.57 -1.08
CA ASN A 7 2.00 -42.59 0.38
C ASN A 7 0.84 -43.46 0.93
N SER A 8 0.14 -44.22 0.11
CA SER A 8 -1.07 -44.95 0.50
C SER A 8 -0.88 -46.03 1.59
N GLY A 9 0.36 -46.46 1.87
CA GLY A 9 0.70 -47.46 2.90
C GLY A 9 1.47 -46.97 4.14
N LEU A 10 1.79 -45.68 4.25
CA LEU A 10 2.60 -45.14 5.35
C LEU A 10 1.77 -44.86 6.63
N SER A 11 2.38 -45.07 7.80
CA SER A 11 1.81 -44.60 9.08
C SER A 11 1.64 -43.07 9.07
N SER A 12 0.71 -42.54 9.85
CA SER A 12 0.48 -41.08 9.94
C SER A 12 1.76 -40.30 10.27
N SER A 13 2.58 -40.80 11.19
CA SER A 13 3.87 -40.21 11.56
C SER A 13 4.90 -40.26 10.43
N SER A 14 4.93 -41.35 9.65
CA SER A 14 5.85 -41.46 8.52
C SER A 14 5.46 -40.52 7.37
N LYS A 15 4.15 -40.29 7.18
CA LYS A 15 3.62 -39.34 6.20
C LYS A 15 4.00 -37.90 6.55
N THR A 16 3.75 -37.46 7.78
CA THR A 16 4.08 -36.09 8.22
C THR A 16 5.57 -35.83 8.14
N LYS A 17 6.42 -36.81 8.48
CA LYS A 17 7.88 -36.69 8.34
C LYS A 17 8.32 -36.52 6.88
N ALA A 18 7.80 -37.35 5.97
CA ALA A 18 8.15 -37.25 4.55
C ALA A 18 7.76 -35.90 3.95
N ILE A 19 6.56 -35.41 4.31
CA ILE A 19 6.03 -34.15 3.77
C ILE A 19 6.74 -32.95 4.40
N ALA A 20 7.09 -32.98 5.68
CA ALA A 20 7.93 -31.94 6.28
C ALA A 20 9.28 -31.81 5.57
N GLY A 21 9.92 -32.94 5.23
CA GLY A 21 11.15 -32.95 4.46
C GLY A 21 10.98 -32.29 3.09
N LEU A 22 9.95 -32.68 2.33
CA LEU A 22 9.63 -32.08 1.04
C LEU A 22 9.35 -30.58 1.15
N VAL A 23 8.46 -30.17 2.06
CA VAL A 23 8.09 -28.76 2.29
C VAL A 23 9.32 -27.91 2.60
N VAL A 24 10.20 -28.39 3.49
CA VAL A 24 11.41 -27.65 3.85
C VAL A 24 12.42 -27.64 2.70
N ASP A 25 12.72 -28.78 2.10
CA ASP A 25 13.78 -28.88 1.10
C ASP A 25 13.41 -28.17 -0.20
N GLU A 26 12.18 -28.33 -0.69
CA GLU A 26 11.70 -27.61 -1.88
C GLU A 26 11.64 -26.11 -1.61
N PHE A 27 11.16 -25.67 -0.45
CA PHE A 27 11.17 -24.26 -0.08
C PHE A 27 12.59 -23.68 -0.02
N LEU A 28 13.54 -24.38 0.59
CA LEU A 28 14.92 -23.89 0.67
C LEU A 28 15.60 -23.83 -0.70
N LEU A 29 15.12 -24.59 -1.69
CA LEU A 29 15.60 -24.56 -3.07
C LEU A 29 14.94 -23.47 -3.92
N SER A 30 13.62 -23.29 -3.81
CA SER A 30 12.83 -22.42 -4.69
C SER A 30 12.43 -21.09 -4.06
N ASN A 31 12.50 -20.98 -2.73
CA ASN A 31 11.91 -19.91 -1.91
C ASN A 31 10.41 -19.68 -2.18
N SER A 32 9.71 -20.70 -2.71
CA SER A 32 8.29 -20.64 -3.06
C SER A 32 7.42 -21.04 -1.87
N ILE A 33 6.83 -20.05 -1.19
CA ILE A 33 5.85 -20.32 -0.13
C ILE A 33 4.57 -20.92 -0.71
N THR A 34 4.23 -20.59 -1.95
CA THR A 34 3.03 -21.11 -2.62
C THR A 34 3.11 -22.63 -2.77
N ASP A 35 4.24 -23.17 -3.22
CA ASP A 35 4.42 -24.62 -3.39
C ASP A 35 4.41 -25.34 -2.04
N ALA A 36 5.05 -24.74 -1.03
CA ALA A 36 4.97 -25.23 0.34
C ALA A 36 3.53 -25.26 0.88
N SER A 37 2.74 -24.21 0.62
CA SER A 37 1.32 -24.14 0.99
C SER A 37 0.51 -25.24 0.33
N VAL A 38 0.70 -25.46 -0.97
CA VAL A 38 0.02 -26.53 -1.72
C VAL A 38 0.37 -27.90 -1.15
N SER A 39 1.65 -28.14 -0.82
CA SER A 39 2.10 -29.38 -0.20
C SER A 39 1.46 -29.62 1.18
N VAL A 40 1.24 -28.56 1.95
CA VAL A 40 0.51 -28.63 3.23
C VAL A 40 -1.00 -28.84 3.03
N ASP A 41 -1.59 -28.28 1.98
CA ASP A 41 -3.03 -28.44 1.69
C ASP A 41 -3.37 -29.80 1.04
N GLU A 42 -2.44 -30.40 0.28
CA GLU A 42 -2.59 -31.77 -0.26
C GLU A 42 -2.66 -32.83 0.85
N LEU A 43 -2.15 -32.47 2.02
CA LEU A 43 -2.22 -33.22 3.25
C LEU A 43 -3.68 -33.18 3.75
N GLN A 44 -4.49 -34.18 3.39
CA GLN A 44 -5.86 -34.38 3.94
C GLN A 44 -5.80 -34.61 5.46
N SER A 45 -5.68 -33.52 6.23
CA SER A 45 -5.14 -33.57 7.59
C SER A 45 -6.17 -33.25 8.65
N SER A 46 -6.16 -34.05 9.72
CA SER A 46 -6.71 -33.63 11.00
C SER A 46 -5.81 -32.57 11.64
N GLU A 47 -6.34 -31.80 12.57
CA GLU A 47 -5.60 -30.78 13.33
C GLU A 47 -4.36 -31.36 14.04
N ASP A 48 -4.45 -32.60 14.51
CA ASP A 48 -3.32 -33.35 15.10
C ASP A 48 -2.19 -33.60 14.10
N MET A 49 -2.52 -33.91 12.84
CA MET A 49 -1.51 -34.15 11.80
C MET A 49 -0.78 -32.87 11.41
N LEU A 50 -1.47 -31.71 11.41
CA LEU A 50 -0.84 -30.41 11.14
C LEU A 50 0.10 -29.99 12.27
N SER A 51 -0.27 -30.28 13.52
CA SER A 51 0.59 -30.04 14.69
C SER A 51 1.83 -30.94 14.65
N GLU A 52 1.65 -32.22 14.31
CA GLU A 52 2.75 -33.15 14.08
C GLU A 52 3.64 -32.73 12.90
N LEU A 53 3.07 -32.22 11.81
CA LEU A 53 3.83 -31.66 10.69
C LEU A 53 4.71 -30.49 11.14
N CYS A 54 4.16 -29.53 11.90
CA CYS A 54 4.92 -28.41 12.44
C CYS A 54 6.12 -28.89 13.27
N LYS A 55 5.91 -29.90 14.13
CA LYS A 55 7.02 -30.56 14.86
C LYS A 55 8.08 -31.12 13.91
N GLN A 56 7.67 -31.85 12.87
CA GLN A 56 8.62 -32.45 11.91
C GLN A 56 9.37 -31.39 11.10
N ILE A 57 8.75 -30.24 10.79
CA ILE A 57 9.42 -29.10 10.15
C ILE A 57 10.50 -28.53 11.08
N LEU A 58 10.18 -28.32 12.36
CA LEU A 58 11.15 -27.86 13.36
C LEU A 58 12.31 -28.85 13.56
N LEU A 59 12.02 -30.15 13.59
CA LEU A 59 13.06 -31.18 13.65
C LEU A 59 13.94 -31.18 12.40
N THR A 60 13.35 -31.07 11.21
CA THR A 60 14.10 -30.98 9.94
C THR A 60 14.99 -29.74 9.90
N ALA A 61 14.58 -28.65 10.54
CA ALA A 61 15.40 -27.44 10.65
C ALA A 61 16.72 -27.69 11.39
N MET A 62 16.76 -28.62 12.35
CA MET A 62 17.96 -28.87 13.17
C MET A 62 19.18 -29.28 12.36
N ASP A 63 18.96 -29.90 11.20
CA ASP A 63 20.00 -30.35 10.27
C ASP A 63 20.42 -29.27 9.25
N LYS A 64 19.84 -28.07 9.32
CA LYS A 64 20.08 -26.99 8.36
C LYS A 64 21.10 -25.96 8.88
N SER A 65 21.69 -25.20 7.96
CA SER A 65 22.56 -24.06 8.32
C SER A 65 21.79 -22.96 9.07
N ASP A 66 22.50 -22.09 9.79
CA ASP A 66 21.90 -21.02 10.59
C ASP A 66 20.94 -20.14 9.76
N LYS A 67 21.38 -19.75 8.57
CA LYS A 67 20.54 -18.98 7.62
C LYS A 67 19.28 -19.75 7.21
N GLN A 68 19.42 -21.04 6.90
CA GLN A 68 18.28 -21.87 6.49
C GLN A 68 17.30 -22.15 7.63
N ARG A 69 17.77 -22.32 8.88
CA ARG A 69 16.88 -22.46 10.05
C ARG A 69 15.99 -21.25 10.24
N ILE A 70 16.58 -20.06 10.10
CA ILE A 70 15.83 -18.81 10.14
C ILE A 70 14.83 -18.75 8.96
N MET A 71 15.21 -19.18 7.76
CA MET A 71 14.25 -19.28 6.65
C MET A 71 13.09 -20.24 6.95
N VAL A 72 13.34 -21.37 7.62
CA VAL A 72 12.28 -22.34 8.02
C VAL A 72 11.34 -21.75 9.07
N ALA A 73 11.82 -20.97 10.04
CA ALA A 73 10.93 -20.23 10.94
C ALA A 73 10.04 -19.25 10.17
N GLY A 74 10.61 -18.53 9.20
CA GLY A 74 9.87 -17.65 8.30
C GLY A 74 8.83 -18.40 7.47
N LEU A 75 9.15 -19.60 6.98
CA LEU A 75 8.22 -20.47 6.27
C LEU A 75 6.99 -20.79 7.12
N LEU A 76 7.18 -21.21 8.37
CA LEU A 76 6.05 -21.47 9.29
C LEU A 76 5.19 -20.21 9.48
N SER A 77 5.80 -19.05 9.68
CA SER A 77 5.10 -17.76 9.76
C SER A 77 4.28 -17.49 8.50
N SER A 78 4.86 -17.64 7.30
CA SER A 78 4.18 -17.37 6.03
C SER A 78 3.08 -18.39 5.70
N LEU A 79 3.24 -19.67 6.07
CA LEU A 79 2.19 -20.68 5.98
C LEU A 79 1.00 -20.34 6.87
N CYS A 80 1.25 -19.82 8.08
CA CYS A 80 0.20 -19.26 8.93
C CYS A 80 -0.47 -18.04 8.29
N VAL A 81 0.28 -17.18 7.59
CA VAL A 81 -0.28 -16.01 6.90
C VAL A 81 -1.19 -16.42 5.73
N ARG A 82 -0.81 -17.43 4.97
CA ARG A 82 -1.63 -18.00 3.90
C ARG A 82 -2.78 -18.87 4.40
N GLY A 83 -2.77 -19.24 5.67
CA GLY A 83 -3.84 -19.98 6.32
C GLY A 83 -3.78 -21.49 6.12
N ALA A 84 -2.70 -22.00 5.50
CA ALA A 84 -2.37 -23.42 5.42
C ALA A 84 -2.12 -24.01 6.82
N LEU A 85 -1.63 -23.18 7.75
CA LEU A 85 -1.51 -23.50 9.18
C LEU A 85 -2.28 -22.48 10.02
N GLN A 86 -2.78 -22.92 11.17
CA GLN A 86 -3.21 -22.02 12.25
C GLN A 86 -2.06 -21.84 13.26
N THR A 87 -2.07 -20.75 14.02
CA THR A 87 -1.08 -20.50 15.07
C THR A 87 -1.10 -21.61 16.13
N SER A 88 -2.29 -22.15 16.43
CA SER A 88 -2.46 -23.31 17.33
C SER A 88 -1.70 -24.56 16.84
N ASN A 89 -1.58 -24.77 15.52
CA ASN A 89 -0.81 -25.89 14.98
C ASN A 89 0.68 -25.71 15.23
N VAL A 90 1.19 -24.48 15.09
CA VAL A 90 2.60 -24.14 15.34
C VAL A 90 2.90 -24.23 16.84
N GLU A 91 2.03 -23.71 17.71
CA GLU A 91 2.14 -23.82 19.16
C GLU A 91 2.21 -25.30 19.60
N ALA A 92 1.23 -26.13 19.18
CA ALA A 92 1.21 -27.54 19.51
C ALA A 92 2.42 -28.30 18.93
N GLY A 93 2.85 -27.99 17.71
CA GLY A 93 4.06 -28.56 17.11
C GLY A 93 5.33 -28.19 17.88
N LEU A 94 5.42 -26.96 18.37
CA LEU A 94 6.52 -26.47 19.19
C LEU A 94 6.54 -27.13 20.57
N GLU A 95 5.37 -27.38 21.19
CA GLU A 95 5.29 -28.17 22.42
C GLU A 95 5.83 -29.58 22.23
N LEU A 96 5.43 -30.27 21.15
CA LEU A 96 5.91 -31.62 20.85
C LEU A 96 7.41 -31.64 20.53
N PHE A 97 7.93 -30.57 19.91
CA PHE A 97 9.35 -30.41 19.65
C PHE A 97 10.14 -30.22 20.95
N LEU A 98 9.71 -29.31 21.84
CA LEU A 98 10.36 -29.03 23.10
C LEU A 98 10.41 -30.25 24.03
N LYS A 99 9.34 -31.05 24.07
CA LYS A 99 9.31 -32.32 24.82
C LYS A 99 10.36 -33.33 24.37
N ARG A 100 10.90 -33.20 23.14
CA ARG A 100 11.96 -34.07 22.59
C ARG A 100 13.34 -33.42 22.57
N LEU A 101 13.45 -32.15 22.99
CA LEU A 101 14.66 -31.38 22.84
C LEU A 101 15.84 -31.99 23.61
N GLN A 102 15.58 -32.49 24.82
CA GLN A 102 16.61 -33.14 25.64
C GLN A 102 17.20 -34.38 24.95
N ASP A 103 16.37 -35.23 24.36
CA ASP A 103 16.84 -36.40 23.61
C ASP A 103 17.60 -35.97 22.35
N LEU A 104 17.09 -34.95 21.65
CA LEU A 104 17.71 -34.41 20.44
C LEU A 104 19.11 -33.85 20.70
N MET A 105 19.36 -33.28 21.89
CA MET A 105 20.67 -32.75 22.27
C MET A 105 21.77 -33.81 22.34
N LEU A 106 21.41 -35.09 22.48
CA LEU A 106 22.38 -36.19 22.43
C LEU A 106 23.02 -36.31 21.04
N ASP A 107 22.21 -36.11 19.99
CA ASP A 107 22.64 -36.19 18.59
C ASP A 107 23.10 -34.81 18.06
N VAL A 108 22.48 -33.74 18.54
CA VAL A 108 22.71 -32.36 18.10
C VAL A 108 23.02 -31.49 19.33
N PRO A 109 24.29 -31.40 19.77
CA PRO A 109 24.65 -30.70 21.02
C PRO A 109 24.21 -29.23 21.10
N LYS A 110 24.04 -28.57 19.95
CA LYS A 110 23.58 -27.16 19.84
C LYS A 110 22.06 -27.01 19.68
N ALA A 111 21.28 -28.08 19.79
CA ALA A 111 19.82 -28.02 19.57
C ALA A 111 19.13 -26.99 20.48
N ASN A 112 19.64 -26.76 21.69
CA ASN A 112 19.15 -25.72 22.59
C ASN A 112 19.30 -24.31 21.99
N ASP A 113 20.50 -23.95 21.54
CA ASP A 113 20.76 -22.65 20.88
C ASP A 113 19.88 -22.48 19.63
N TYR A 114 19.70 -23.57 18.87
CA TYR A 114 18.84 -23.54 17.67
C TYR A 114 17.36 -23.36 18.02
N ALA A 115 16.90 -23.95 19.13
CA ALA A 115 15.55 -23.76 19.63
C ALA A 115 15.32 -22.31 20.08
N VAL A 116 16.30 -21.70 20.75
CA VAL A 116 16.27 -20.26 21.10
C VAL A 116 16.05 -19.42 19.85
N ASP A 117 16.87 -19.61 18.81
CA ASP A 117 16.76 -18.84 17.58
C ASP A 117 15.37 -19.02 16.94
N LEU A 118 14.91 -20.26 16.78
CA LEU A 118 13.60 -20.54 16.15
C LEU A 118 12.45 -19.89 16.91
N ILE A 119 12.43 -20.04 18.25
CA ILE A 119 11.35 -19.50 19.09
C ILE A 119 11.37 -17.97 19.07
N ALA A 120 12.55 -17.35 19.19
CA ALA A 120 12.67 -15.89 19.13
C ALA A 120 12.09 -15.34 17.83
N HIS A 121 12.41 -15.96 16.68
CA HIS A 121 11.87 -15.56 15.39
C HIS A 121 10.36 -15.78 15.27
N LEU A 122 9.82 -16.90 15.77
CA LEU A 122 8.37 -17.17 15.73
C LEU A 122 7.57 -16.20 16.60
N VAL A 123 8.13 -15.78 17.74
CA VAL A 123 7.54 -14.76 18.62
C VAL A 123 7.64 -13.38 17.98
N GLU A 124 8.78 -13.02 17.40
CA GLU A 124 8.98 -11.73 16.71
C GLU A 124 8.01 -11.56 15.53
N ASP A 125 7.79 -12.62 14.75
CA ASP A 125 6.82 -12.65 13.63
C ASP A 125 5.35 -12.66 14.10
N LYS A 126 5.11 -12.82 15.41
CA LYS A 126 3.81 -13.02 16.06
C LYS A 126 3.08 -14.28 15.58
N THR A 127 3.84 -15.29 15.14
CA THR A 127 3.31 -16.60 14.78
C THR A 127 2.96 -17.41 16.02
N VAL A 128 3.75 -17.22 17.08
CA VAL A 128 3.53 -17.77 18.43
C VAL A 128 3.39 -16.60 19.40
N PRO A 129 2.38 -16.60 20.30
CA PRO A 129 2.22 -15.52 21.27
C PRO A 129 3.34 -15.52 22.31
N GLU A 130 3.69 -14.35 22.85
CA GLU A 130 4.72 -14.24 23.91
C GLU A 130 4.35 -15.06 25.16
N THR A 131 3.06 -15.23 25.45
CA THR A 131 2.56 -16.07 26.55
C THR A 131 2.93 -17.55 26.40
N PHE A 132 3.28 -18.02 25.19
CA PHE A 132 3.80 -19.37 25.00
C PHE A 132 5.11 -19.61 25.78
N LEU A 133 5.90 -18.54 25.96
CA LEU A 133 7.18 -18.62 26.66
C LEU A 133 7.02 -19.13 28.10
N ASP A 134 5.89 -18.84 28.75
CA ASP A 134 5.60 -19.29 30.11
C ASP A 134 5.53 -20.83 30.23
N SER A 135 5.19 -21.53 29.14
CA SER A 135 5.11 -22.99 29.10
C SER A 135 6.48 -23.67 28.87
N VAL A 136 7.47 -22.95 28.32
CA VAL A 136 8.77 -23.52 27.88
C VAL A 136 9.51 -24.28 28.98
N PRO A 137 9.62 -23.78 30.24
CA PRO A 137 10.28 -24.53 31.33
C PRO A 137 9.64 -25.88 31.63
N SER A 138 8.31 -25.98 31.52
CA SER A 138 7.59 -27.23 31.78
C SER A 138 7.75 -28.24 30.64
N LEU A 139 7.97 -27.76 29.41
CA LEU A 139 8.04 -28.59 28.21
C LEU A 139 9.46 -29.13 27.96
N ALA A 140 10.49 -28.28 28.12
CA ALA A 140 11.88 -28.64 27.87
C ALA A 140 12.64 -29.11 29.12
N GLY A 141 12.01 -29.02 30.30
CA GLY A 141 12.62 -29.30 31.60
C GLY A 141 13.18 -28.03 32.27
N PRO A 142 13.35 -28.06 33.60
CA PRO A 142 13.59 -26.86 34.41
C PRO A 142 14.94 -26.18 34.11
N GLU A 143 15.97 -26.91 33.71
CA GLU A 143 17.28 -26.34 33.40
C GLU A 143 17.33 -25.81 31.96
N ILE A 144 17.03 -26.66 30.98
CA ILE A 144 17.07 -26.32 29.55
C ILE A 144 16.03 -25.24 29.23
N GLY A 145 14.81 -25.37 29.74
CA GLY A 145 13.75 -24.41 29.44
C GLY A 145 14.01 -23.02 30.01
N VAL A 146 14.71 -22.89 31.15
CA VAL A 146 15.14 -21.57 31.66
C VAL A 146 16.22 -20.97 30.76
N GLN A 147 17.18 -21.76 30.28
CA GLN A 147 18.18 -21.30 29.32
C GLN A 147 17.54 -20.82 28.02
N ILE A 148 16.53 -21.54 27.51
CA ILE A 148 15.78 -21.11 26.32
C ILE A 148 15.11 -19.77 26.57
N LEU A 149 14.42 -19.63 27.70
CA LEU A 149 13.73 -18.38 28.05
C LEU A 149 14.69 -17.19 28.10
N GLU A 150 15.83 -17.35 28.76
CA GLU A 150 16.85 -16.30 28.86
C GLU A 150 17.44 -15.96 27.49
N GLY A 151 17.72 -16.98 26.67
CA GLY A 151 18.20 -16.81 25.30
C GLY A 151 17.20 -16.04 24.42
N VAL A 152 15.93 -16.46 24.43
CA VAL A 152 14.86 -15.83 23.65
C VAL A 152 14.66 -14.37 24.08
N LYS A 153 14.60 -14.11 25.40
CA LYS A 153 14.48 -12.74 25.93
C LYS A 153 15.71 -11.89 25.62
N GLY A 154 16.90 -12.48 25.58
CA GLY A 154 18.13 -11.81 25.17
C GLY A 154 18.14 -11.37 23.71
N GLN A 155 17.44 -12.12 22.84
CA GLN A 155 17.29 -11.78 21.41
C GLN A 155 16.15 -10.79 21.15
N LEU A 156 15.05 -10.87 21.90
CA LEU A 156 13.91 -9.95 21.81
C LEU A 156 14.23 -8.58 22.44
N LYS A 157 15.03 -7.77 21.75
CA LYS A 157 15.35 -6.39 22.17
C LYS A 157 14.14 -5.48 22.00
N LEU A 158 13.77 -4.73 23.05
CA LEU A 158 12.72 -3.72 23.01
C LEU A 158 13.29 -2.31 22.70
N PRO A 159 12.60 -1.49 21.88
CA PRO A 159 11.44 -1.85 21.06
C PRO A 159 11.83 -2.89 19.99
N LEU A 160 10.92 -3.84 19.71
CA LEU A 160 11.17 -4.93 18.75
C LEU A 160 11.73 -4.38 17.44
N GLN A 161 12.65 -5.11 16.79
CA GLN A 161 13.32 -4.63 15.58
C GLN A 161 12.31 -4.26 14.49
N VAL A 162 11.23 -5.03 14.37
CA VAL A 162 10.10 -4.74 13.47
C VAL A 162 9.43 -3.39 13.75
N THR A 163 9.38 -2.96 15.01
CA THR A 163 8.82 -1.65 15.40
C THR A 163 9.75 -0.51 14.96
N VAL A 164 11.07 -0.70 15.15
CA VAL A 164 12.09 0.25 14.69
C VAL A 164 12.08 0.37 13.16
N LEU A 165 12.08 -0.77 12.46
CA LEU A 165 12.00 -0.85 11.00
C LEU A 165 10.77 -0.11 10.47
N LYS A 166 9.59 -0.36 11.06
CA LYS A 166 8.36 0.34 10.68
C LYS A 166 8.48 1.85 10.83
N GLY A 167 9.11 2.33 11.91
CA GLY A 167 9.36 3.76 12.14
C GLY A 167 10.30 4.37 11.09
N GLN A 168 11.42 3.69 10.82
CA GLN A 168 12.39 4.12 9.81
C GLN A 168 11.77 4.15 8.40
N ALA A 169 11.04 3.10 8.02
CA ALA A 169 10.32 3.04 6.75
C ALA A 169 9.31 4.18 6.60
N LYS A 170 8.54 4.49 7.65
CA LYS A 170 7.60 5.63 7.65
C LYS A 170 8.30 6.97 7.42
N SER A 171 9.52 7.15 7.92
CA SER A 171 10.32 8.35 7.64
C SER A 171 10.65 8.44 6.15
N VAL A 172 11.11 7.34 5.54
CA VAL A 172 11.43 7.29 4.11
C VAL A 172 10.20 7.62 3.26
N PHE A 173 9.03 7.06 3.60
CA PHE A 173 7.78 7.34 2.86
C PHE A 173 7.35 8.80 2.98
N ALA A 174 7.47 9.40 4.18
CA ALA A 174 7.11 10.79 4.39
C ALA A 174 7.96 11.73 3.53
N GLU A 175 9.26 11.47 3.43
CA GLU A 175 10.17 12.23 2.57
C GLU A 175 9.86 11.99 1.09
N TYR A 176 9.63 10.74 0.69
CA TYR A 176 9.25 10.39 -0.69
C TYR A 176 7.95 11.08 -1.12
N PHE A 177 6.90 11.09 -0.29
CA PHE A 177 5.63 11.74 -0.63
C PHE A 177 5.78 13.26 -0.83
N VAL A 178 6.79 13.89 -0.24
CA VAL A 178 7.10 15.31 -0.44
C VAL A 178 7.97 15.51 -1.67
N ALA A 179 9.10 14.79 -1.76
CA ALA A 179 10.13 15.02 -2.77
C ALA A 179 9.81 14.40 -4.12
N GLY A 180 9.03 13.31 -4.16
CA GLY A 180 8.79 12.53 -5.38
C GLY A 180 10.00 11.74 -5.89
N ASP A 181 11.10 11.69 -5.13
CA ASP A 181 12.33 11.01 -5.53
C ASP A 181 12.24 9.50 -5.25
N LEU A 182 11.88 8.75 -6.30
CA LEU A 182 11.74 7.30 -6.24
C LEU A 182 13.08 6.58 -6.00
N ASP A 183 14.16 7.05 -6.63
CA ASP A 183 15.47 6.39 -6.56
C ASP A 183 16.10 6.57 -5.17
N GLU A 184 15.96 7.75 -4.57
CA GLU A 184 16.34 8.00 -3.18
C GLU A 184 15.57 7.12 -2.20
N ALA A 185 14.24 7.02 -2.40
CA ALA A 185 13.39 6.20 -1.55
C ALA A 185 13.81 4.72 -1.61
N LEU A 186 14.04 4.18 -2.81
CA LEU A 186 14.46 2.78 -3.00
C LEU A 186 15.80 2.49 -2.34
N ARG A 187 16.80 3.37 -2.51
CA ARG A 187 18.12 3.19 -1.91
C ARG A 187 18.03 3.13 -0.40
N ARG A 188 17.30 4.07 0.22
CA ARG A 188 17.11 4.08 1.67
C ARG A 188 16.33 2.87 2.17
N LEU A 189 15.33 2.41 1.42
CA LEU A 189 14.58 1.18 1.74
C LEU A 189 15.45 -0.08 1.69
N GLU A 190 16.41 -0.15 0.76
CA GLU A 190 17.39 -1.22 0.67
C GLU A 190 18.36 -1.20 1.86
N GLU A 191 18.83 -0.01 2.25
CA GLU A 191 19.69 0.23 3.43
C GLU A 191 19.02 -0.12 4.77
N LEU A 192 17.68 -0.15 4.84
CA LEU A 192 16.98 -0.62 6.05
C LEU A 192 17.22 -2.11 6.32
N HIS A 193 17.65 -2.88 5.32
CA HIS A 193 17.89 -4.32 5.44
C HIS A 193 16.73 -5.06 6.13
N ALA A 194 15.51 -4.83 5.65
CA ALA A 194 14.28 -5.36 6.26
C ALA A 194 14.26 -6.89 6.40
N GLY A 195 15.11 -7.61 5.66
CA GLY A 195 15.21 -9.06 5.71
C GLY A 195 13.83 -9.70 5.54
N ARG A 196 13.45 -10.57 6.47
CA ARG A 196 12.15 -11.27 6.45
C ARG A 196 10.95 -10.38 6.77
N ALA A 197 11.17 -9.18 7.29
CA ALA A 197 10.11 -8.25 7.67
C ALA A 197 9.72 -7.27 6.54
N GLY A 198 10.11 -7.52 5.29
CA GLY A 198 9.75 -6.67 4.14
C GLY A 198 8.24 -6.44 4.00
N HIS A 199 7.41 -7.44 4.36
CA HIS A 199 5.95 -7.31 4.37
C HIS A 199 5.45 -6.19 5.32
N VAL A 200 6.22 -5.83 6.36
CA VAL A 200 5.87 -4.77 7.31
C VAL A 200 6.03 -3.41 6.65
N VAL A 201 7.09 -3.25 5.85
CA VAL A 201 7.36 -2.06 5.05
C VAL A 201 6.24 -1.86 4.02
N VAL A 202 5.84 -2.93 3.31
CA VAL A 202 4.73 -2.92 2.34
C VAL A 202 3.41 -2.48 2.99
N LYS A 203 3.02 -3.13 4.10
CA LYS A 203 1.82 -2.77 4.85
C LYS A 203 1.90 -1.32 5.35
N ALA A 204 3.04 -0.89 5.88
CA ALA A 204 3.22 0.46 6.39
C ALA A 204 3.12 1.53 5.30
N LEU A 205 3.61 1.25 4.09
CA LEU A 205 3.49 2.15 2.94
C LEU A 205 2.02 2.38 2.57
N ILE A 206 1.27 1.29 2.36
CA ILE A 206 -0.16 1.38 1.97
C ILE A 206 -0.98 2.08 3.04
N VAL A 207 -0.78 1.74 4.33
CA VAL A 207 -1.48 2.43 5.43
C VAL A 207 -1.12 3.91 5.47
N SER A 208 0.16 4.26 5.32
CA SER A 208 0.59 5.67 5.32
C SER A 208 -0.03 6.44 4.14
N ALA A 209 -0.12 5.84 2.96
CA ALA A 209 -0.76 6.47 1.80
C ALA A 209 -2.28 6.63 1.99
N ALA A 210 -2.94 5.61 2.52
CA ALA A 210 -4.39 5.59 2.75
C ALA A 210 -4.88 6.66 3.73
N GLU A 211 -4.03 7.08 4.68
CA GLU A 211 -4.30 8.18 5.61
C GLU A 211 -4.23 9.58 4.94
N ARG A 212 -3.86 9.67 3.65
CA ARG A 212 -3.61 10.93 2.91
C ARG A 212 -4.55 11.11 1.70
N LYS A 213 -4.07 11.68 0.59
CA LYS A 213 -4.85 11.98 -0.63
C LYS A 213 -4.48 11.04 -1.77
N SER A 214 -5.24 11.11 -2.85
CA SER A 214 -5.05 10.25 -4.03
C SER A 214 -3.64 10.34 -4.65
N ARG A 215 -2.96 11.48 -4.54
CA ARG A 215 -1.58 11.66 -4.99
C ARG A 215 -0.64 10.69 -4.26
N GLU A 216 -0.67 10.66 -2.93
CA GLU A 216 0.20 9.76 -2.16
C GLU A 216 -0.16 8.28 -2.40
N CYS A 217 -1.43 7.97 -2.68
CA CYS A 217 -1.81 6.63 -3.12
C CYS A 217 -1.21 6.24 -4.48
N GLU A 218 -1.19 7.14 -5.47
CA GLU A 218 -0.50 6.89 -6.75
C GLU A 218 1.01 6.74 -6.55
N MET A 219 1.63 7.64 -5.78
CA MET A 219 3.06 7.55 -5.46
C MET A 219 3.40 6.23 -4.76
N ALA A 220 2.53 5.77 -3.85
CA ALA A 220 2.67 4.47 -3.20
C ALA A 220 2.48 3.29 -4.16
N SER A 221 1.55 3.35 -5.13
CA SER A 221 1.43 2.33 -6.18
C SER A 221 2.72 2.23 -7.01
N VAL A 222 3.30 3.37 -7.41
CA VAL A 222 4.58 3.41 -8.12
C VAL A 222 5.71 2.81 -7.28
N LEU A 223 5.81 3.22 -6.01
CA LEU A 223 6.85 2.71 -5.10
C LEU A 223 6.68 1.21 -4.81
N LEU A 224 5.45 0.70 -4.67
CA LEU A 224 5.18 -0.74 -4.51
C LEU A 224 5.71 -1.55 -5.69
N SER A 225 5.47 -1.08 -6.92
CA SER A 225 6.00 -1.73 -8.12
C SER A 225 7.52 -1.78 -8.11
N ALA A 226 8.19 -0.68 -7.75
CA ALA A 226 9.64 -0.62 -7.68
C ALA A 226 10.24 -1.44 -6.52
N MET A 227 9.55 -1.52 -5.37
CA MET A 227 9.96 -2.29 -4.19
C MET A 227 10.02 -3.80 -4.44
N THR A 228 9.41 -4.31 -5.51
CA THR A 228 9.55 -5.73 -5.92
C THR A 228 11.01 -6.14 -6.09
N LYS A 229 11.88 -5.22 -6.54
CA LYS A 229 13.32 -5.46 -6.72
C LYS A 229 14.10 -5.46 -5.40
N VAL A 230 13.61 -4.75 -4.39
CA VAL A 230 14.26 -4.59 -3.09
C VAL A 230 13.86 -5.72 -2.13
N TYR A 231 12.57 -6.05 -2.08
CA TYR A 231 12.03 -7.02 -1.12
C TYR A 231 11.55 -8.33 -1.75
N GLY A 232 11.37 -8.41 -3.07
CA GLY A 232 10.82 -9.59 -3.73
C GLY A 232 9.29 -9.71 -3.60
N SER A 233 8.69 -10.42 -4.55
CA SER A 233 7.23 -10.57 -4.68
C SER A 233 6.55 -11.17 -3.44
N GLU A 234 7.20 -12.11 -2.76
CA GLU A 234 6.64 -12.80 -1.59
C GLU A 234 6.33 -11.84 -0.44
N HIS A 235 7.22 -10.87 -0.16
CA HIS A 235 6.96 -9.88 0.88
C HIS A 235 5.82 -8.92 0.51
N LEU A 236 5.66 -8.61 -0.77
CA LEU A 236 4.57 -7.76 -1.25
C LEU A 236 3.25 -8.51 -1.15
N PHE A 237 3.21 -9.74 -1.64
CA PHE A 237 2.07 -10.65 -1.52
C PHE A 237 1.62 -10.81 -0.07
N GLU A 238 2.56 -11.09 0.84
CA GLU A 238 2.26 -11.26 2.26
C GLU A 238 1.79 -9.94 2.91
N GLY A 239 2.37 -8.81 2.51
CA GLY A 239 1.96 -7.47 2.95
C GLY A 239 0.48 -7.20 2.66
N PHE A 240 0.00 -7.58 1.46
CA PHE A 240 -1.41 -7.48 1.08
C PHE A 240 -2.33 -8.43 1.88
N ILE A 241 -1.91 -9.66 2.16
CA ILE A 241 -2.69 -10.54 3.05
C ILE A 241 -2.78 -9.95 4.46
N ARG A 242 -1.68 -9.41 4.99
CA ARG A 242 -1.65 -8.77 6.32
C ARG A 242 -2.46 -7.47 6.37
N LEU A 243 -2.71 -6.81 5.24
CA LEU A 243 -3.67 -5.70 5.12
C LEU A 243 -5.10 -6.20 5.18
N LEU A 244 -5.46 -7.24 4.41
CA LEU A 244 -6.80 -7.85 4.46
C LEU A 244 -7.15 -8.34 5.86
N ARG A 245 -6.19 -8.93 6.59
CA ARG A 245 -6.39 -9.39 7.98
C ARG A 245 -6.75 -8.29 8.97
N SER A 246 -6.25 -7.08 8.76
CA SER A 246 -6.48 -5.95 9.66
C SER A 246 -7.37 -4.87 9.03
N VAL A 247 -8.10 -5.19 7.97
CA VAL A 247 -8.90 -4.19 7.25
C VAL A 247 -9.98 -3.59 8.16
N ASP A 248 -10.55 -4.39 9.05
CA ASP A 248 -11.59 -3.95 9.98
C ASP A 248 -11.03 -2.97 11.03
N ASP A 249 -9.85 -3.25 11.58
CA ASP A 249 -9.16 -2.36 12.52
C ASP A 249 -8.72 -1.07 11.84
N LEU A 250 -8.14 -1.17 10.63
CA LEU A 250 -7.69 -0.02 9.85
C LEU A 250 -8.87 0.87 9.43
N ALA A 251 -10.06 0.30 9.25
CA ALA A 251 -11.26 1.06 8.93
C ALA A 251 -11.77 1.92 10.09
N LEU A 252 -11.31 1.67 11.33
CA LEU A 252 -11.61 2.54 12.48
C LEU A 252 -10.95 3.90 12.30
N ASP A 253 -9.71 3.93 11.81
CA ASP A 253 -8.95 5.16 11.55
C ASP A 253 -9.25 5.74 10.16
N THR A 254 -9.52 4.89 9.17
CA THR A 254 -9.80 5.28 7.78
C THR A 254 -11.08 4.62 7.28
N PRO A 255 -12.27 5.24 7.39
CA PRO A 255 -13.54 4.63 7.00
C PRO A 255 -13.60 4.13 5.54
N ALA A 256 -12.84 4.77 4.64
CA ALA A 256 -12.71 4.37 3.22
C ALA A 256 -11.65 3.29 2.95
N MET A 257 -11.10 2.63 3.98
CA MET A 257 -10.00 1.67 3.82
C MET A 257 -10.33 0.53 2.84
N ALA A 258 -11.58 0.04 2.83
CA ALA A 258 -11.99 -1.04 1.92
C ALA A 258 -11.91 -0.61 0.43
N SER A 259 -12.41 0.57 0.09
CA SER A 259 -12.35 1.06 -1.29
C SER A 259 -10.92 1.45 -1.71
N ILE A 260 -10.13 2.01 -0.79
CA ILE A 260 -8.71 2.31 -1.03
C ILE A 260 -7.93 1.01 -1.28
N LEU A 261 -8.12 -0.02 -0.45
CA LEU A 261 -7.43 -1.30 -0.61
C LEU A 261 -7.87 -2.04 -1.88
N THR A 262 -9.14 -1.88 -2.28
CA THR A 262 -9.65 -2.36 -3.58
C THR A 262 -8.84 -1.77 -4.73
N ASN A 263 -8.62 -0.45 -4.73
CA ASN A 263 -7.84 0.23 -5.76
C ASN A 263 -6.37 -0.21 -5.75
N PHE A 264 -5.75 -0.32 -4.57
CA PHE A 264 -4.37 -0.80 -4.45
C PHE A 264 -4.19 -2.22 -4.98
N ILE A 265 -5.09 -3.16 -4.66
CA ILE A 265 -4.98 -4.54 -5.12
C ILE A 265 -5.19 -4.61 -6.64
N ALA A 266 -6.20 -3.91 -7.18
CA ALA A 266 -6.43 -3.87 -8.62
C ALA A 266 -5.22 -3.29 -9.37
N ARG A 267 -4.64 -2.20 -8.86
CA ARG A 267 -3.44 -1.59 -9.43
C ARG A 267 -2.22 -2.49 -9.32
N ALA A 268 -2.02 -3.14 -8.17
CA ALA A 268 -0.92 -4.08 -7.97
C ALA A 268 -1.00 -5.31 -8.89
N ILE A 269 -2.21 -5.76 -9.26
CA ILE A 269 -2.38 -6.82 -10.26
C ILE A 269 -2.00 -6.33 -11.66
N VAL A 270 -2.39 -5.09 -12.03
CA VAL A 270 -2.06 -4.50 -13.34
C VAL A 270 -0.56 -4.17 -13.47
N ASP A 271 0.08 -3.79 -12.37
CA ASP A 271 1.51 -3.48 -12.31
C ASP A 271 2.39 -4.74 -12.11
N ASP A 272 1.82 -5.95 -12.23
CA ASP A 272 2.48 -7.25 -12.02
C ASP A 272 3.16 -7.41 -10.64
N VAL A 273 2.70 -6.66 -9.64
CA VAL A 273 3.14 -6.79 -8.24
C VAL A 273 2.46 -7.98 -7.56
N LEU A 274 1.19 -8.21 -7.89
CA LEU A 274 0.40 -9.34 -7.43
C LEU A 274 -0.05 -10.20 -8.62
N PRO A 275 -0.14 -11.53 -8.46
CA PRO A 275 -0.64 -12.37 -9.54
C PRO A 275 -2.15 -12.15 -9.78
N PRO A 276 -2.67 -12.34 -11.01
CA PRO A 276 -4.11 -12.22 -11.30
C PRO A 276 -5.00 -13.15 -10.47
N CYS A 277 -4.46 -14.30 -10.04
CA CYS A 277 -5.14 -15.26 -9.17
C CYS A 277 -4.98 -14.96 -7.67
N PHE A 278 -4.53 -13.75 -7.28
CA PHE A 278 -4.25 -13.36 -5.89
C PHE A 278 -5.31 -13.86 -4.90
N PHE A 279 -6.60 -13.58 -5.14
CA PHE A 279 -7.67 -13.96 -4.21
C PHE A 279 -7.90 -15.48 -4.08
N SER A 280 -7.48 -16.29 -5.06
CA SER A 280 -7.51 -17.75 -4.94
C SER A 280 -6.43 -18.29 -4.00
N LEU A 281 -5.40 -17.48 -3.73
CA LEU A 281 -4.27 -17.79 -2.86
C LEU A 281 -4.37 -17.12 -1.49
N VAL A 282 -5.40 -16.30 -1.26
CA VAL A 282 -5.70 -15.68 0.04
C VAL A 282 -6.56 -16.64 0.86
N PRO A 283 -6.34 -16.78 2.18
CA PRO A 283 -7.20 -17.62 3.01
C PRO A 283 -8.67 -17.21 2.90
N GLY A 284 -9.52 -18.17 2.51
CA GLY A 284 -10.92 -17.90 2.15
C GLY A 284 -11.71 -17.14 3.22
N LYS A 285 -11.46 -17.42 4.51
CA LYS A 285 -12.09 -16.72 5.64
C LYS A 285 -11.91 -15.19 5.61
N LEU A 286 -10.86 -14.69 4.98
CA LEU A 286 -10.58 -13.25 4.87
C LEU A 286 -11.41 -12.57 3.78
N VAL A 287 -11.94 -13.32 2.80
CA VAL A 287 -12.54 -12.75 1.58
C VAL A 287 -13.96 -13.25 1.31
N THR A 288 -14.46 -14.18 2.12
CA THR A 288 -15.83 -14.72 1.97
C THR A 288 -16.90 -13.89 2.65
N THR A 289 -16.53 -13.00 3.58
CA THR A 289 -17.47 -12.17 4.37
C THR A 289 -16.90 -10.76 4.63
N GLY A 290 -17.73 -9.86 5.14
CA GLY A 290 -17.32 -8.53 5.60
C GLY A 290 -16.66 -7.66 4.53
N ARG A 291 -15.75 -6.78 4.97
CA ARG A 291 -14.99 -5.87 4.09
C ARG A 291 -14.08 -6.59 3.12
N GLY A 292 -13.56 -7.77 3.48
CA GLY A 292 -12.74 -8.57 2.57
C GLY A 292 -13.51 -9.08 1.34
N LYS A 293 -14.78 -9.46 1.52
CA LYS A 293 -15.67 -9.80 0.39
C LYS A 293 -15.96 -8.58 -0.48
N GLU A 294 -16.24 -7.44 0.13
CA GLU A 294 -16.43 -6.17 -0.59
C GLU A 294 -15.22 -5.86 -1.47
N ILE A 295 -14.01 -5.95 -0.90
CA ILE A 295 -12.76 -5.74 -1.62
C ILE A 295 -12.61 -6.73 -2.79
N GLN A 296 -12.83 -8.02 -2.55
CA GLN A 296 -12.72 -9.04 -3.61
C GLN A 296 -13.70 -8.75 -4.76
N CYS A 297 -14.95 -8.43 -4.45
CA CYS A 297 -15.96 -8.06 -5.44
C CYS A 297 -15.59 -6.78 -6.19
N GLY A 298 -15.10 -5.77 -5.49
CA GLY A 298 -14.65 -4.50 -6.07
C GLY A 298 -13.48 -4.68 -7.03
N VAL A 299 -12.46 -5.45 -6.64
CA VAL A 299 -11.30 -5.72 -7.51
C VAL A 299 -11.74 -6.49 -8.74
N ARG A 300 -12.59 -7.51 -8.59
CA ARG A 300 -13.14 -8.25 -9.73
C ARG A 300 -13.88 -7.32 -10.69
N ALA A 301 -14.75 -6.47 -10.18
CA ALA A 301 -15.49 -5.51 -10.99
C ALA A 301 -14.55 -4.54 -11.73
N LEU A 302 -13.49 -4.05 -11.07
CA LEU A 302 -12.49 -3.20 -11.72
C LEU A 302 -11.77 -3.95 -12.85
N LEU A 303 -11.27 -5.16 -12.60
CA LEU A 303 -10.51 -5.94 -13.59
C LEU A 303 -11.39 -6.40 -14.77
N GLU A 304 -12.67 -6.70 -14.55
CA GLU A 304 -13.60 -7.16 -15.60
C GLU A 304 -14.21 -6.01 -16.42
N LEU A 305 -14.53 -4.89 -15.77
CA LEU A 305 -15.29 -3.80 -16.40
C LEU A 305 -14.42 -2.65 -16.87
N GLN A 306 -13.16 -2.60 -16.46
CA GLN A 306 -12.24 -1.50 -16.77
C GLN A 306 -11.03 -2.04 -17.54
N GLY A 307 -10.65 -1.37 -18.63
CA GLY A 307 -9.38 -1.66 -19.29
C GLY A 307 -8.19 -1.26 -18.41
N SER A 308 -7.04 -1.92 -18.59
CA SER A 308 -5.82 -1.67 -17.79
C SER A 308 -5.44 -0.19 -17.74
N SER A 309 -5.66 0.57 -18.82
CA SER A 309 -5.40 2.02 -18.88
C SER A 309 -6.21 2.84 -17.88
N ARG A 310 -7.44 2.42 -17.52
CA ARG A 310 -8.27 3.09 -16.51
C ARG A 310 -7.79 2.75 -15.10
N ILE A 311 -7.36 1.50 -14.87
CA ILE A 311 -6.80 1.06 -13.58
C ILE A 311 -5.44 1.74 -13.32
N MET A 312 -4.66 1.99 -14.37
CA MET A 312 -3.45 2.82 -14.29
C MET A 312 -3.72 4.26 -13.83
N ASN A 313 -4.97 4.72 -13.81
CA ASN A 313 -5.39 6.03 -13.31
C ASN A 313 -6.45 5.90 -12.19
N VAL A 314 -6.44 4.78 -11.45
CA VAL A 314 -7.46 4.50 -10.41
C VAL A 314 -7.52 5.56 -9.30
N TRP A 315 -6.43 6.30 -9.10
CA TRP A 315 -6.34 7.40 -8.13
C TRP A 315 -6.77 8.77 -8.72
N GLY A 316 -7.15 8.80 -9.99
CA GLY A 316 -7.46 10.02 -10.74
C GLY A 316 -6.26 10.51 -11.56
N SER A 317 -6.53 11.11 -12.72
CA SER A 317 -5.51 11.60 -13.65
C SER A 317 -4.60 12.66 -13.04
N GLY A 318 -5.12 13.54 -12.17
CA GLY A 318 -4.34 14.54 -11.45
C GLY A 318 -3.45 14.00 -10.34
N ALA A 319 -3.59 12.72 -9.94
CA ALA A 319 -2.77 12.12 -8.89
C ALA A 319 -1.31 11.91 -9.30
N LYS A 320 -1.04 11.84 -10.61
CA LYS A 320 0.30 11.68 -11.17
C LYS A 320 1.09 12.98 -11.27
N GLN A 321 0.42 14.12 -11.18
CA GLN A 321 1.05 15.41 -11.47
C GLN A 321 1.67 16.05 -10.22
N THR A 322 2.89 16.57 -10.36
CA THR A 322 3.45 17.51 -9.38
C THR A 322 2.66 18.83 -9.39
N MET A 323 2.82 19.68 -8.37
CA MET A 323 2.12 20.98 -8.38
C MET A 323 2.66 21.88 -9.50
N GLU A 324 3.95 21.73 -9.79
CA GLU A 324 4.68 22.37 -10.87
C GLU A 324 4.16 21.89 -12.24
N GLU A 325 4.03 20.59 -12.44
CA GLU A 325 3.44 20.00 -13.65
C GLU A 325 1.97 20.39 -13.83
N LEU A 326 1.20 20.48 -12.74
CA LEU A 326 -0.19 20.93 -12.79
C LEU A 326 -0.26 22.41 -13.18
N ARG A 327 0.62 23.27 -12.64
CA ARG A 327 0.72 24.68 -13.06
C ARG A 327 1.09 24.80 -14.52
N GLU A 328 2.06 24.01 -14.98
CA GLU A 328 2.51 24.03 -16.36
C GLU A 328 1.43 23.51 -17.31
N SER A 329 0.71 22.46 -16.93
CA SER A 329 -0.41 21.93 -17.71
C SER A 329 -1.56 22.94 -17.81
N VAL A 330 -1.86 23.66 -16.71
CA VAL A 330 -2.83 24.77 -16.74
C VAL A 330 -2.34 25.91 -17.63
N ARG A 331 -1.04 26.24 -17.60
CA ARG A 331 -0.45 27.26 -18.46
C ARG A 331 -0.57 26.87 -19.94
N MET A 332 -0.18 25.65 -20.30
CA MET A 332 -0.27 25.15 -21.68
C MET A 332 -1.72 25.10 -22.17
N LEU A 333 -2.65 24.62 -21.35
CA LEU A 333 -4.09 24.59 -21.66
C LEU A 333 -4.62 25.99 -21.96
N VAL A 334 -4.31 26.97 -21.11
CA VAL A 334 -4.74 28.36 -21.28
C VAL A 334 -4.12 28.99 -22.53
N ASP A 335 -2.82 28.75 -22.75
CA ASP A 335 -2.10 29.23 -23.94
C ASP A 335 -2.71 28.64 -25.22
N GLU A 336 -2.94 27.33 -25.25
CA GLU A 336 -3.54 26.62 -26.39
C GLU A 336 -4.95 27.11 -26.67
N TYR A 337 -5.78 27.26 -25.64
CA TYR A 337 -7.14 27.78 -25.78
C TYR A 337 -7.16 29.16 -26.44
N PHE A 338 -6.25 30.08 -26.06
CA PHE A 338 -6.23 31.41 -26.66
C PHE A 338 -5.69 31.44 -28.10
N VAL A 339 -4.95 30.41 -28.51
CA VAL A 339 -4.48 30.22 -29.88
C VAL A 339 -5.55 29.55 -30.74
N SER A 340 -6.14 28.45 -30.28
CA SER A 340 -7.10 27.64 -31.04
C SER A 340 -8.51 28.20 -31.00
N GLY A 341 -8.92 28.79 -29.87
CA GLY A 341 -10.30 29.16 -29.58
C GLY A 341 -11.23 27.97 -29.33
N ASP A 342 -10.70 26.74 -29.26
CA ASP A 342 -11.51 25.53 -29.10
C ASP A 342 -11.96 25.37 -27.64
N VAL A 343 -13.23 25.71 -27.40
CA VAL A 343 -13.85 25.60 -26.08
C VAL A 343 -14.08 24.14 -25.69
N GLY A 344 -14.37 23.27 -26.66
CA GLY A 344 -14.64 21.86 -26.40
C GLY A 344 -13.39 21.14 -25.90
N GLU A 345 -12.28 21.36 -26.59
CA GLU A 345 -10.97 20.82 -26.21
C GLU A 345 -10.53 21.36 -24.84
N ALA A 346 -10.60 22.68 -24.62
CA ALA A 346 -10.22 23.27 -23.34
C ALA A 346 -11.03 22.72 -22.16
N VAL A 347 -12.35 22.51 -22.34
CA VAL A 347 -13.21 21.87 -21.32
C VAL A 347 -12.79 20.40 -21.11
N GLY A 348 -12.45 19.68 -22.18
CA GLY A 348 -11.87 18.34 -22.12
C GLY A 348 -10.58 18.30 -21.30
N CYS A 349 -9.61 19.14 -21.64
CA CYS A 349 -8.34 19.23 -20.92
C CYS A 349 -8.54 19.54 -19.43
N VAL A 350 -9.45 20.47 -19.05
CA VAL A 350 -9.71 20.76 -17.63
C VAL A 350 -10.27 19.54 -16.89
N ARG A 351 -11.16 18.75 -17.53
CA ARG A 351 -11.65 17.51 -16.95
C ARG A 351 -10.53 16.49 -16.77
N GLU A 352 -9.66 16.39 -17.76
CA GLU A 352 -8.51 15.47 -17.74
C GLU A 352 -7.47 15.82 -16.68
N LEU A 353 -7.34 17.09 -16.27
CA LEU A 353 -6.49 17.46 -15.12
C LEU A 353 -6.91 16.78 -13.81
N GLY A 354 -8.18 16.37 -13.67
CA GLY A 354 -8.65 15.61 -12.50
C GLY A 354 -8.44 16.31 -11.15
N ALA A 355 -8.38 17.65 -11.13
CA ALA A 355 -8.01 18.45 -9.97
C ALA A 355 -9.12 19.47 -9.57
N PRO A 356 -10.27 19.01 -9.03
CA PRO A 356 -11.45 19.86 -8.81
C PRO A 356 -11.19 21.04 -7.85
N HIS A 357 -10.33 20.87 -6.84
CA HIS A 357 -9.97 21.95 -5.91
C HIS A 357 -9.02 23.00 -6.52
N TYR A 358 -8.48 22.75 -7.71
CA TYR A 358 -7.57 23.65 -8.40
C TYR A 358 -8.29 24.60 -9.37
N GLY A 359 -9.62 24.53 -9.45
CA GLY A 359 -10.43 25.36 -10.35
C GLY A 359 -10.16 26.85 -10.25
N HIS A 360 -10.09 27.40 -9.04
CA HIS A 360 -9.77 28.81 -8.81
C HIS A 360 -8.38 29.23 -9.32
N HIS A 361 -7.41 28.31 -9.42
CA HIS A 361 -6.11 28.58 -10.05
C HIS A 361 -6.22 28.63 -11.58
N ILE A 362 -7.02 27.75 -12.17
CA ILE A 362 -7.30 27.76 -13.62
C ILE A 362 -7.94 29.10 -14.00
N ILE A 363 -8.97 29.51 -13.25
CA ILE A 363 -9.65 30.80 -13.46
C ILE A 363 -8.70 31.98 -13.32
N LYS A 364 -7.87 32.01 -12.26
CA LYS A 364 -6.87 33.07 -12.09
C LYS A 364 -5.89 33.13 -13.26
N SER A 365 -5.34 31.99 -13.67
CA SER A 365 -4.36 31.90 -14.76
C SER A 365 -4.96 32.34 -16.09
N LEU A 366 -6.18 31.90 -16.39
CA LEU A 366 -6.94 32.28 -17.56
C LEU A 366 -7.15 33.80 -17.63
N ILE A 367 -7.54 34.42 -16.50
CA ILE A 367 -7.77 35.87 -16.42
C ILE A 367 -6.47 36.64 -16.60
N TYR A 368 -5.39 36.24 -15.94
CA TYR A 368 -4.09 36.92 -16.07
C TYR A 368 -3.64 36.94 -17.53
N LYS A 369 -3.64 35.76 -18.16
CA LYS A 369 -3.25 35.64 -19.56
C LYS A 369 -4.17 36.43 -20.49
N ALA A 370 -5.49 36.43 -20.24
CA ALA A 370 -6.45 37.23 -21.00
C ALA A 370 -6.15 38.74 -20.91
N VAL A 371 -5.91 39.23 -19.69
CA VAL A 371 -5.66 40.63 -19.40
C VAL A 371 -4.33 41.09 -20.02
N GLU A 372 -3.29 40.26 -19.97
CA GLU A 372 -2.01 40.50 -20.65
C GLU A 372 -2.20 40.59 -22.17
N SER A 373 -2.97 39.66 -22.73
CA SER A 373 -3.03 39.44 -24.19
C SER A 373 -3.96 40.41 -24.93
N GLY A 374 -5.05 40.90 -24.32
CA GLY A 374 -5.92 41.92 -24.94
C GLY A 374 -7.42 41.74 -24.70
N GLU A 375 -8.22 42.72 -25.13
CA GLU A 375 -9.69 42.70 -24.94
C GLU A 375 -10.38 41.51 -25.62
N GLU A 376 -9.89 41.05 -26.77
CA GLU A 376 -10.45 39.87 -27.43
C GLU A 376 -10.30 38.63 -26.54
N GLN A 377 -9.14 38.48 -25.89
CA GLN A 377 -8.87 37.35 -25.01
C GLN A 377 -9.64 37.46 -23.69
N VAL A 378 -9.91 38.67 -23.21
CA VAL A 378 -10.87 38.90 -22.11
C VAL A 378 -12.26 38.36 -22.49
N ARG A 379 -12.77 38.64 -23.69
CA ARG A 379 -14.07 38.08 -24.13
C ARG A 379 -14.02 36.55 -24.23
N LYS A 380 -12.95 35.97 -24.82
CA LYS A 380 -12.79 34.51 -24.88
C LYS A 380 -12.73 33.86 -23.50
N SER A 381 -12.06 34.49 -22.53
CA SER A 381 -12.01 33.95 -21.16
C SER A 381 -13.40 33.78 -20.55
N ILE A 382 -14.31 34.74 -20.74
CA ILE A 382 -15.71 34.63 -20.27
C ILE A 382 -16.44 33.47 -20.93
N VAL A 383 -16.23 33.26 -22.24
CA VAL A 383 -16.82 32.12 -22.98
C VAL A 383 -16.38 30.79 -22.38
N LEU A 384 -15.08 30.62 -22.10
CA LEU A 384 -14.58 29.38 -21.49
C LEU A 384 -15.11 29.18 -20.07
N VAL A 385 -15.16 30.24 -19.24
CA VAL A 385 -15.72 30.13 -17.88
C VAL A 385 -17.18 29.70 -17.89
N LYS A 386 -17.99 30.26 -18.80
CA LYS A 386 -19.38 29.82 -19.00
C LYS A 386 -19.48 28.35 -19.40
N ALA A 387 -18.63 27.91 -20.32
CA ALA A 387 -18.62 26.52 -20.77
C ALA A 387 -18.20 25.55 -19.65
N LEU A 388 -17.24 25.94 -18.80
CA LEU A 388 -16.80 25.15 -17.66
C LEU A 388 -17.90 25.00 -16.59
N LEU A 389 -18.69 26.05 -16.35
CA LEU A 389 -19.86 25.99 -15.46
C LEU A 389 -21.00 25.16 -16.07
N ALA A 390 -21.34 25.41 -17.33
CA ALA A 390 -22.41 24.68 -18.03
C ALA A 390 -22.09 23.18 -18.19
N GLY A 391 -20.81 22.82 -18.23
CA GLY A 391 -20.34 21.44 -18.28
C GLY A 391 -20.13 20.78 -16.92
N ASP A 392 -20.55 21.42 -15.82
CA ASP A 392 -20.33 20.99 -14.42
C ASP A 392 -18.87 20.65 -14.11
N VAL A 393 -17.93 21.30 -14.80
CA VAL A 393 -16.48 21.08 -14.61
C VAL A 393 -15.96 21.92 -13.44
N LEU A 394 -16.53 23.10 -13.26
CA LEU A 394 -16.27 23.99 -12.13
C LEU A 394 -17.59 24.41 -11.48
N ASP A 395 -17.52 24.74 -10.20
CA ASP A 395 -18.63 25.37 -9.49
C ASP A 395 -18.47 26.91 -9.43
N HIS A 396 -19.56 27.61 -9.11
CA HIS A 396 -19.54 29.07 -8.94
C HIS A 396 -18.57 29.54 -7.84
N LEU A 397 -18.28 28.70 -6.85
CA LEU A 397 -17.37 29.04 -5.75
C LEU A 397 -15.91 29.13 -6.23
N GLN A 398 -15.47 28.19 -7.08
CA GLN A 398 -14.15 28.20 -7.71
C GLN A 398 -13.99 29.42 -8.64
N VAL A 399 -15.03 29.76 -9.41
CA VAL A 399 -15.05 30.94 -10.29
C VAL A 399 -14.93 32.23 -9.47
N HIS A 400 -15.78 32.39 -8.45
CA HIS A 400 -15.74 33.56 -7.57
C HIS A 400 -14.37 33.72 -6.89
N LYS A 401 -13.84 32.63 -6.33
CA LYS A 401 -12.51 32.62 -5.66
C LYS A 401 -11.38 32.93 -6.64
N GLY A 402 -11.46 32.41 -7.87
CA GLY A 402 -10.46 32.66 -8.92
C GLY A 402 -10.42 34.12 -9.35
N ILE A 403 -11.59 34.71 -9.65
CA ILE A 403 -11.69 36.13 -10.03
C ILE A 403 -11.25 37.04 -8.88
N SER A 404 -11.66 36.75 -7.65
CA SER A 404 -11.25 37.50 -6.46
C SER A 404 -9.72 37.51 -6.30
N ARG A 405 -9.07 36.36 -6.48
CA ARG A 405 -7.60 36.25 -6.42
C ARG A 405 -6.90 36.97 -7.57
N ALA A 406 -7.52 37.03 -8.75
CA ALA A 406 -6.98 37.80 -9.86
C ALA A 406 -7.01 39.30 -9.54
N LEU A 407 -8.10 39.80 -8.96
CA LEU A 407 -8.27 41.20 -8.54
C LEU A 407 -7.31 41.59 -7.41
N LEU A 408 -7.08 40.72 -6.43
CA LEU A 408 -6.11 40.99 -5.36
C LEU A 408 -4.68 41.17 -5.88
N GLY A 409 -4.29 40.44 -6.93
CA GLY A 409 -2.98 40.59 -7.56
C GLY A 409 -2.95 41.57 -8.75
N LEU A 410 -4.02 42.36 -8.94
CA LEU A 410 -4.07 43.39 -9.98
C LEU A 410 -2.95 44.44 -9.85
N PRO A 411 -2.57 44.92 -8.64
CA PRO A 411 -1.50 45.91 -8.51
C PRO A 411 -0.18 45.43 -9.10
N ASP A 412 0.18 44.17 -8.84
CA ASP A 412 1.40 43.56 -9.37
C ASP A 412 1.32 43.40 -10.89
N LEU A 413 0.18 42.90 -11.40
CA LEU A 413 -0.04 42.73 -12.84
C LEU A 413 0.01 44.08 -13.60
N ALA A 414 -0.42 45.17 -12.96
CA ALA A 414 -0.40 46.51 -13.55
C ALA A 414 1.02 47.10 -13.67
N LEU A 415 2.01 46.56 -12.95
CA LEU A 415 3.41 46.94 -13.11
C LEU A 415 3.94 46.56 -14.50
N ASP A 416 3.53 45.38 -14.99
CA ASP A 416 3.97 44.85 -16.28
C ASP A 416 3.03 45.24 -17.43
N VAL A 417 1.73 45.41 -17.14
CA VAL A 417 0.70 45.71 -18.15
C VAL A 417 -0.08 46.97 -17.77
N PRO A 418 0.23 48.14 -18.36
CA PRO A 418 -0.44 49.41 -18.04
C PRO A 418 -1.96 49.40 -18.26
N SER A 419 -2.44 48.51 -19.13
CA SER A 419 -3.87 48.32 -19.43
C SER A 419 -4.54 47.22 -18.60
N ALA A 420 -3.86 46.65 -17.60
CA ALA A 420 -4.39 45.56 -16.78
C ALA A 420 -5.69 45.95 -16.06
N ARG A 421 -5.69 47.14 -15.45
CA ARG A 421 -6.83 47.66 -14.69
C ARG A 421 -8.09 47.87 -15.54
N PRO A 422 -8.06 48.63 -16.66
CA PRO A 422 -9.24 48.80 -17.49
C PRO A 422 -9.74 47.48 -18.11
N ARG A 423 -8.83 46.55 -18.45
CA ARG A 423 -9.21 45.24 -19.00
C ARG A 423 -9.85 44.33 -17.97
N LEU A 424 -9.33 44.31 -16.73
CA LEU A 424 -9.91 43.51 -15.66
C LEU A 424 -11.27 44.09 -15.22
N ASP A 425 -11.42 45.41 -15.22
CA ASP A 425 -12.72 46.06 -14.98
C ASP A 425 -13.75 45.67 -16.06
N SER A 426 -13.34 45.66 -17.33
CA SER A 426 -14.19 45.17 -18.42
C SER A 426 -14.56 43.69 -18.24
N LEU A 427 -13.62 42.86 -17.76
CA LEU A 427 -13.87 41.44 -17.50
C LEU A 427 -14.91 41.26 -16.39
N VAL A 428 -14.79 41.99 -15.28
CA VAL A 428 -15.75 41.93 -14.18
C VAL A 428 -17.13 42.38 -14.63
N ALA A 429 -17.23 43.46 -15.41
CA ALA A 429 -18.51 43.93 -15.96
C ALA A 429 -19.17 42.86 -16.85
N LEU A 430 -18.41 42.20 -17.72
CA LEU A 430 -18.90 41.09 -18.54
C LEU A 430 -19.30 39.89 -17.69
N ALA A 431 -18.52 39.54 -16.66
CA ALA A 431 -18.83 38.43 -15.77
C ALA A 431 -20.14 38.67 -14.98
N VAL A 432 -20.41 39.90 -14.55
CA VAL A 432 -21.69 40.27 -13.92
C VAL A 432 -22.83 40.20 -14.93
N GLN A 433 -22.66 40.79 -16.13
CA GLN A 433 -23.67 40.76 -17.20
C GLN A 433 -24.06 39.33 -17.59
N GLU A 434 -23.10 38.41 -17.60
CA GLU A 434 -23.31 37.00 -17.96
C GLU A 434 -23.72 36.11 -16.77
N GLY A 435 -23.97 36.69 -15.59
CA GLY A 435 -24.42 35.97 -14.40
C GLY A 435 -23.37 35.08 -13.74
N LEU A 436 -22.08 35.27 -14.06
CA LEU A 436 -20.96 34.54 -13.44
C LEU A 436 -20.63 35.04 -12.02
N LEU A 437 -20.94 36.31 -11.75
CA LEU A 437 -20.71 36.99 -10.49
C LEU A 437 -21.98 37.75 -10.04
N PRO A 438 -22.20 37.92 -8.72
CA PRO A 438 -23.31 38.73 -8.23
C PRO A 438 -23.05 40.23 -8.48
N ASP A 439 -24.13 41.01 -8.64
CA ASP A 439 -24.06 42.48 -8.85
C ASP A 439 -23.31 43.22 -7.73
N THR A 440 -23.30 42.65 -6.52
CA THR A 440 -22.63 43.18 -5.32
C THR A 440 -21.15 42.84 -5.25
N PHE A 441 -20.60 42.11 -6.21
CA PHE A 441 -19.22 41.61 -6.15
C PHE A 441 -18.19 42.75 -6.04
N ARG A 442 -18.39 43.85 -6.78
CA ARG A 442 -17.44 44.97 -6.81
C ARG A 442 -17.41 45.75 -5.50
N SER A 443 -18.59 46.04 -4.93
CA SER A 443 -18.70 46.72 -3.64
C SER A 443 -18.15 45.86 -2.49
N HIS A 444 -18.27 44.53 -2.59
CA HIS A 444 -17.70 43.62 -1.60
C HIS A 444 -16.16 43.58 -1.64
N LEU A 445 -15.54 43.65 -2.82
CA LEU A 445 -14.09 43.70 -2.95
C LEU A 445 -13.49 45.05 -2.54
N GLU A 446 -14.17 46.16 -2.83
CA GLU A 446 -13.74 47.49 -2.39
C GLU A 446 -13.75 47.61 -0.86
N ALA A 447 -14.71 46.97 -0.19
CA ALA A 447 -14.75 46.89 1.27
C ALA A 447 -13.59 46.04 1.85
N LEU A 448 -13.21 44.95 1.18
CA LEU A 448 -12.09 44.09 1.58
C LEU A 448 -10.71 44.71 1.33
N ALA A 449 -10.58 45.64 0.38
CA ALA A 449 -9.33 46.34 0.09
C ALA A 449 -9.06 47.53 1.03
N GLN A 450 -10.06 47.94 1.82
CA GLN A 450 -9.99 49.04 2.80
C GLN A 450 -9.83 48.56 4.25
N SER A 451 -9.94 47.24 4.48
CA SER A 451 -9.67 46.54 5.74
C SER A 451 -8.28 45.93 5.75
#